data_AF-A0A9X3XD23-F1
#
_entry.id   AF-A0A9X3XD23-F1
#
_cell.length_a   1.000
_cell.length_b   1.000
_cell.length_c   1.000
_cell.angle_alpha   90.00
_cell.angle_beta   90.00
_cell.angle_gamma   90.00
#
_symmetry.space_group_name_H-M   'P 1'
#
loop_
_entity.id
_entity.type
_entity.pdbx_description
1 polymer ?
#
loop_
_entity_poly.entity_id
_entity_poly.type
_entity_poly.pdbx_seq_one_letter_code
_entity_poly.pdbx_strand_id
1 'polypeptide(L)'
;MRRRGPFIAIAVAAIALVTVGLGASRGEVPHKGEESCFSDLASTREMCEQGAHFGDCMTVTDDFADACEAGCMTTYCPDYAPLPPHDADPIWRAPCEDLKGARFWRETHAAETQCDIKFKMPRSREETLALREAWDACFKADVEQRCPALVGTDWHARMLSALGQ
;
A
#
# COMPACT_ATOMS: atom_id res chain seq x y z
N MET A 1 -29.67 61.79 -31.18
CA MET A 1 -28.92 60.56 -31.55
C MET A 1 -28.91 59.62 -30.34
N ARG A 2 -29.38 58.37 -30.51
CA ARG A 2 -29.49 57.31 -29.48
C ARG A 2 -28.13 56.65 -29.21
N ARG A 3 -27.73 56.45 -27.94
CA ARG A 3 -26.78 55.41 -27.48
C ARG A 3 -27.20 55.00 -26.06
N ARG A 4 -28.02 53.96 -25.84
CA ARG A 4 -27.73 52.50 -25.76
C ARG A 4 -26.57 52.13 -24.82
N GLY A 5 -26.89 51.92 -23.54
CA GLY A 5 -26.89 50.62 -22.83
C GLY A 5 -25.56 49.91 -22.50
N PRO A 6 -25.44 49.26 -21.31
CA PRO A 6 -24.21 48.64 -20.80
C PRO A 6 -24.09 47.17 -21.23
N PHE A 7 -22.85 46.68 -21.41
CA PHE A 7 -22.57 45.25 -21.56
C PHE A 7 -21.42 44.84 -20.64
N ILE A 8 -21.77 43.95 -19.71
CA ILE A 8 -20.88 43.14 -18.88
C ILE A 8 -20.25 42.10 -19.81
N ALA A 9 -18.92 42.01 -19.81
CA ALA A 9 -18.20 40.93 -20.49
C ALA A 9 -17.53 40.05 -19.42
N ILE A 10 -18.07 38.85 -19.26
CA ILE A 10 -17.47 37.72 -18.55
C ILE A 10 -16.50 37.06 -19.55
N ALA A 11 -15.22 36.95 -19.20
CA ALA A 11 -14.25 36.17 -19.98
C ALA A 11 -13.93 34.88 -19.24
N VAL A 12 -14.33 33.76 -19.86
CA VAL A 12 -14.03 32.38 -19.46
C VAL A 12 -12.64 31.99 -19.99
N ALA A 13 -11.98 31.15 -19.19
CA ALA A 13 -10.60 30.67 -19.27
C ALA A 13 -10.19 29.96 -20.57
N ALA A 14 -8.86 29.88 -20.77
CA ALA A 14 -8.20 28.67 -21.24
C ALA A 14 -6.73 28.66 -20.79
N ILE A 15 -6.37 27.66 -19.98
CA ILE A 15 -5.01 27.30 -19.58
C ILE A 15 -4.48 26.31 -20.63
N ALA A 16 -3.22 26.45 -21.03
CA ALA A 16 -2.43 25.37 -21.63
C ALA A 16 -0.98 25.45 -21.13
N LEU A 17 -0.51 24.28 -20.65
CA LEU A 17 0.83 23.94 -20.15
C LEU A 17 1.88 24.10 -21.28
N VAL A 18 3.21 24.11 -21.11
CA VAL A 18 4.15 23.18 -20.46
C VAL A 18 5.54 23.85 -20.54
N THR A 19 6.42 23.72 -19.53
CA THR A 19 7.80 23.15 -19.65
C THR A 19 8.69 23.44 -18.44
N VAL A 20 8.92 22.35 -17.69
CA VAL A 20 10.19 21.82 -17.16
C VAL A 20 11.20 22.78 -16.51
N GLY A 21 11.37 22.58 -15.20
CA GLY A 21 12.69 22.36 -14.61
C GLY A 21 13.32 23.55 -13.90
N LEU A 22 13.19 23.60 -12.58
CA LEU A 22 14.29 23.75 -11.59
C LEU A 22 13.71 23.91 -10.19
N GLY A 23 14.42 23.32 -9.23
CA GLY A 23 13.98 23.07 -7.86
C GLY A 23 13.31 24.25 -7.17
N ALA A 24 12.15 23.94 -6.59
CA ALA A 24 11.65 24.63 -5.41
C ALA A 24 10.99 23.56 -4.54
N SER A 25 11.76 23.12 -3.55
CA SER A 25 11.38 22.33 -2.39
C SER A 25 9.97 22.70 -1.94
N ARG A 26 8.99 21.85 -2.29
CA ARG A 26 7.61 22.04 -1.89
C ARG A 26 7.45 21.45 -0.50
N GLY A 27 7.80 22.26 0.49
CA GLY A 27 7.39 22.18 1.89
C GLY A 27 7.53 20.81 2.54
N GLU A 28 8.64 20.59 3.21
CA GLU A 28 8.71 19.68 4.35
C GLU A 28 7.70 20.19 5.40
N VAL A 29 6.46 19.71 5.29
CA VAL A 29 5.64 19.52 6.48
C VAL A 29 6.37 18.42 7.24
N PRO A 30 6.87 18.64 8.46
CA PRO A 30 7.46 17.56 9.22
C PRO A 30 6.37 16.51 9.40
N HIS A 31 6.51 15.37 8.72
CA HIS A 31 5.64 14.23 8.89
C HIS A 31 5.87 13.74 10.32
N LYS A 32 4.96 14.11 11.24
CA LYS A 32 4.81 13.40 12.51
C LYS A 32 4.52 11.93 12.16
N GLY A 33 5.55 11.10 12.16
CA GLY A 33 5.48 9.69 11.79
C GLY A 33 6.80 9.11 11.26
N GLU A 34 7.70 9.94 10.73
CA GLU A 34 9.02 9.49 10.22
C GLU A 34 9.89 8.85 11.29
N GLU A 35 9.78 9.26 12.55
CA GLU A 35 10.57 8.71 13.67
C GLU A 35 10.24 7.23 13.97
N SER A 36 9.07 6.73 13.55
CA SER A 36 8.63 5.35 13.77
C SER A 36 8.89 4.42 12.59
N CYS A 37 9.29 4.98 11.44
CA CYS A 37 9.55 4.20 10.24
C CYS A 37 10.84 3.39 10.40
N PHE A 38 10.82 2.17 9.86
CA PHE A 38 12.01 1.31 9.82
C PHE A 38 13.16 1.92 8.98
N SER A 39 12.82 2.68 7.94
CA SER A 39 13.72 3.49 7.11
C SER A 39 13.12 4.87 6.88
N ASP A 40 13.76 5.73 6.09
CA ASP A 40 13.11 6.99 5.72
C ASP A 40 11.84 6.74 4.89
N LEU A 41 10.92 7.70 4.92
CA LEU A 41 9.61 7.55 4.29
C LEU A 41 9.69 7.31 2.78
N ALA A 42 10.67 7.91 2.10
CA ALA A 42 10.84 7.75 0.66
C ALA A 42 11.30 6.33 0.32
N SER A 43 12.31 5.82 1.04
CA SER A 43 12.76 4.43 0.91
C SER A 43 11.64 3.42 1.22
N THR A 44 10.82 3.69 2.24
CA THR A 44 9.68 2.82 2.57
C THR A 44 8.65 2.82 1.45
N ARG A 45 8.34 3.99 0.87
CA ARG A 45 7.42 4.07 -0.27
C ARG A 45 7.93 3.28 -1.47
N GLU A 46 9.21 3.45 -1.83
CA GLU A 46 9.81 2.71 -2.95
C GLU A 46 9.74 1.19 -2.75
N MET A 47 9.94 0.71 -1.51
CA MET A 47 9.80 -0.70 -1.16
C MET A 47 8.36 -1.21 -1.26
N CYS A 48 7.37 -0.37 -0.98
CA CYS A 48 5.96 -0.76 -0.99
C CYS A 48 5.29 -0.62 -2.37
N GLU A 49 5.81 0.24 -3.25
CA GLU A 49 5.15 0.67 -4.49
C GLU A 49 4.98 -0.46 -5.52
N GLN A 50 3.81 -0.51 -6.16
CA GLN A 50 3.56 -1.38 -7.30
C GLN A 50 4.45 -0.97 -8.49
N GLY A 51 5.13 -1.94 -9.12
CA GLY A 51 6.01 -1.67 -10.25
C GLY A 51 7.43 -1.23 -9.86
N ALA A 52 7.72 -1.04 -8.57
CA ALA A 52 9.08 -0.95 -8.07
C ALA A 52 9.81 -2.30 -8.21
N HIS A 53 11.08 -2.26 -8.58
CA HIS A 53 11.87 -3.48 -8.76
C HIS A 53 12.08 -4.16 -7.41
N PHE A 54 11.46 -5.33 -7.22
CA PHE A 54 11.39 -6.06 -5.94
C PHE A 54 10.55 -5.37 -4.85
N GLY A 55 9.61 -4.50 -5.22
CA GLY A 55 8.66 -3.96 -4.25
C GLY A 55 7.68 -5.04 -3.74
N ASP A 56 7.22 -4.90 -2.50
CA ASP A 56 6.33 -5.87 -1.83
C ASP A 56 4.99 -6.03 -2.58
N CYS A 57 4.52 -4.98 -3.25
CA CYS A 57 3.28 -4.99 -4.04
C CYS A 57 3.51 -5.19 -5.55
N MET A 58 4.73 -5.51 -6.00
CA MET A 58 5.10 -5.59 -7.43
C MET A 58 4.23 -6.54 -8.26
N THR A 59 3.77 -7.65 -7.67
CA THR A 59 2.97 -8.68 -8.35
C THR A 59 1.47 -8.56 -8.09
N VAL A 60 1.05 -7.63 -7.25
CA VAL A 60 -0.37 -7.41 -6.95
C VAL A 60 -1.05 -6.80 -8.17
N THR A 61 -2.23 -7.30 -8.52
CA THR A 61 -3.05 -6.74 -9.59
C THR A 61 -3.57 -5.35 -9.21
N ASP A 62 -3.76 -4.47 -10.21
CA ASP A 62 -4.20 -3.07 -10.04
C ASP A 62 -5.42 -2.89 -9.11
N ASP A 63 -6.38 -3.83 -9.12
CA ASP A 63 -7.58 -3.80 -8.28
C ASP A 63 -7.31 -3.78 -6.76
N PHE A 64 -6.10 -4.18 -6.33
CA PHE A 64 -5.69 -4.27 -4.93
C PHE A 64 -4.40 -3.51 -4.62
N ALA A 65 -3.78 -2.85 -5.61
CA ALA A 65 -2.48 -2.21 -5.47
C ALA A 65 -2.47 -1.16 -4.33
N ASP A 66 -3.45 -0.23 -4.34
CA ASP A 66 -3.57 0.80 -3.31
C ASP A 66 -3.72 0.22 -1.89
N ALA A 67 -4.46 -0.88 -1.76
CA ALA A 67 -4.66 -1.56 -0.48
C ALA A 67 -3.38 -2.27 -0.01
N CYS A 68 -2.65 -2.89 -0.93
CA CYS A 68 -1.35 -3.49 -0.65
C CYS A 68 -0.34 -2.43 -0.21
N GLU A 69 -0.18 -1.35 -0.96
CA GLU A 69 0.75 -0.26 -0.65
C GLU A 69 0.45 0.34 0.72
N ALA A 70 -0.83 0.61 1.01
CA ALA A 70 -1.26 1.11 2.31
C ALA A 70 -0.94 0.12 3.46
N GLY A 71 -1.12 -1.18 3.23
CA GLY A 71 -0.78 -2.23 4.19
C GLY A 71 0.73 -2.36 4.43
N CYS A 72 1.52 -2.33 3.36
CA CYS A 72 2.98 -2.35 3.44
C CYS A 72 3.51 -1.10 4.17
N MET A 73 3.04 0.10 3.80
CA MET A 73 3.46 1.34 4.44
C MET A 73 3.17 1.32 5.94
N THR A 74 2.01 0.83 6.38
CA THR A 74 1.70 0.73 7.81
C THR A 74 2.39 -0.42 8.54
N THR A 75 2.99 -1.36 7.82
CA THR A 75 3.85 -2.40 8.40
C THR A 75 5.21 -1.81 8.78
N TYR A 76 5.81 -1.02 7.90
CA TYR A 76 7.16 -0.47 8.09
C TYR A 76 7.20 0.93 8.69
N CYS A 77 6.10 1.68 8.56
CA CYS A 77 5.87 2.96 9.20
C CYS A 77 4.52 2.91 9.93
N PRO A 78 4.46 2.41 11.17
CA PRO A 78 3.19 2.23 11.90
C PRO A 78 2.42 3.54 12.12
N ASP A 79 3.13 4.67 12.23
CA ASP A 79 2.52 6.00 12.34
C ASP A 79 2.26 6.66 10.97
N TYR A 80 2.59 5.97 9.87
CA TYR A 80 2.21 6.45 8.54
C TYR A 80 0.70 6.33 8.37
N ALA A 81 0.08 7.50 8.42
CA ALA A 81 -1.30 7.68 8.04
C ALA A 81 -1.28 8.80 6.96
N PRO A 82 -1.62 8.53 5.68
CA PRO A 82 -1.83 9.61 4.71
C PRO A 82 -2.83 10.65 5.21
N LEU A 83 -2.36 11.86 5.52
CA LEU A 83 -3.12 13.06 5.94
C LEU A 83 -4.67 12.96 5.88
N PRO A 84 -5.39 13.25 6.99
CA PRO A 84 -6.84 13.14 7.11
C PRO A 84 -7.68 13.62 5.92
N PRO A 85 -8.88 13.03 5.69
CA PRO A 85 -9.60 12.17 6.63
C PRO A 85 -9.52 10.66 6.28
N HIS A 86 -8.68 9.94 7.02
CA HIS A 86 -8.64 8.45 7.09
C HIS A 86 -10.02 7.83 7.29
N ASP A 87 -10.85 8.54 8.04
CA ASP A 87 -12.18 8.14 8.45
C ASP A 87 -13.15 8.02 7.27
N ALA A 88 -12.80 8.56 6.09
CA ALA A 88 -13.64 8.55 4.89
C ALA A 88 -13.22 7.46 3.88
N ASP A 89 -11.96 7.05 3.87
CA ASP A 89 -11.42 6.15 2.87
C ASP A 89 -11.73 4.67 3.23
N PRO A 90 -12.39 3.92 2.33
CA PRO A 90 -12.73 2.52 2.57
C PRO A 90 -11.51 1.60 2.78
N ILE A 91 -10.35 1.91 2.20
CA ILE A 91 -9.13 1.08 2.31
C ILE A 91 -8.69 0.96 3.77
N TRP A 92 -8.76 2.05 4.53
CA TRP A 92 -8.32 2.09 5.94
C TRP A 92 -9.34 1.52 6.92
N ARG A 93 -10.63 1.48 6.55
CA ARG A 93 -11.72 1.03 7.42
C ARG A 93 -12.14 -0.41 7.17
N ALA A 94 -11.75 -0.97 6.03
CA ALA A 94 -12.08 -2.33 5.66
C ALA A 94 -11.65 -3.32 6.76
N PRO A 95 -12.47 -4.33 7.06
CA PRO A 95 -12.14 -5.34 8.05
C PRO A 95 -10.96 -6.20 7.54
N CYS A 96 -10.39 -7.05 8.40
CA CYS A 96 -9.18 -7.75 8.02
C CYS A 96 -9.39 -8.77 6.89
N GLU A 97 -10.59 -9.29 6.72
CA GLU A 97 -10.91 -10.30 5.71
C GLU A 97 -11.12 -9.74 4.28
N ASP A 98 -11.07 -8.42 4.13
CA ASP A 98 -11.28 -7.72 2.86
C ASP A 98 -9.94 -7.39 2.18
N LEU A 99 -9.70 -8.00 1.03
CA LEU A 99 -8.48 -7.77 0.21
C LEU A 99 -8.39 -6.34 -0.32
N LYS A 100 -9.48 -5.56 -0.32
CA LYS A 100 -9.46 -4.13 -0.65
C LYS A 100 -9.09 -3.26 0.54
N GLY A 101 -8.80 -3.86 1.69
CA GLY A 101 -8.42 -3.17 2.91
C GLY A 101 -6.93 -3.22 3.19
N ALA A 102 -6.36 -2.09 3.63
CA ALA A 102 -4.98 -2.02 4.09
C ALA A 102 -4.69 -3.00 5.24
N ARG A 103 -5.70 -3.26 6.09
CA ARG A 103 -5.55 -4.18 7.22
C ARG A 103 -5.26 -5.61 6.77
N PHE A 104 -5.92 -6.11 5.73
CA PHE A 104 -5.64 -7.45 5.21
C PHE A 104 -4.15 -7.57 4.85
N TRP A 105 -3.67 -6.65 4.02
CA TRP A 105 -2.29 -6.66 3.54
C TRP A 105 -1.28 -6.45 4.67
N ARG A 106 -1.53 -5.52 5.60
CA ARG A 106 -0.62 -5.32 6.74
C ARG A 106 -0.39 -6.61 7.53
N GLU A 107 -1.45 -7.35 7.82
CA GLU A 107 -1.34 -8.58 8.59
C GLU A 107 -0.71 -9.73 7.78
N THR A 108 -0.89 -9.77 6.46
CA THR A 108 -0.17 -10.73 5.60
C THR A 108 1.33 -10.41 5.53
N HIS A 109 1.74 -9.15 5.33
CA HIS A 109 3.16 -8.77 5.32
C HIS A 109 3.83 -9.06 6.68
N ALA A 110 3.12 -8.78 7.78
CA ALA A 110 3.62 -9.10 9.12
C ALA A 110 3.80 -10.62 9.34
N ALA A 111 2.87 -11.44 8.83
CA ALA A 111 2.96 -12.90 8.88
C ALA A 111 4.09 -13.44 8.00
N GLU A 112 4.23 -12.92 6.79
CA GLU A 112 5.31 -13.22 5.86
C GLU A 112 6.68 -12.97 6.52
N THR A 113 6.88 -11.75 7.03
CA THR A 113 8.11 -11.35 7.74
C THR A 113 8.42 -12.29 8.91
N GLN A 114 7.41 -12.63 9.72
CA GLN A 114 7.58 -13.52 10.87
C GLN A 114 8.00 -14.94 10.45
N CYS A 115 7.40 -15.48 9.38
CA CYS A 115 7.74 -16.80 8.88
C CYS A 115 9.09 -16.81 8.16
N ASP A 116 9.43 -15.76 7.42
CA ASP A 116 10.75 -15.57 6.82
C ASP A 116 11.86 -15.58 7.86
N ILE A 117 11.68 -14.86 8.97
CA ILE A 117 12.63 -14.88 10.10
C ILE A 117 12.73 -16.30 10.70
N LYS A 118 11.60 -16.96 10.92
CA LYS A 118 11.54 -18.31 11.50
C LYS A 118 12.29 -19.34 10.66
N PHE A 119 12.15 -19.26 9.34
CA PHE A 119 12.75 -20.20 8.39
C PHE A 119 14.05 -19.70 7.75
N LYS A 120 14.50 -18.49 8.09
CA LYS A 120 15.71 -17.82 7.58
C LYS A 120 15.69 -17.60 6.05
N MET A 121 14.53 -17.23 5.52
CA MET A 121 14.38 -16.80 4.13
C MET A 121 14.90 -15.35 3.96
N PRO A 122 15.41 -14.96 2.77
CA PRO A 122 15.74 -15.79 1.62
C PRO A 122 17.23 -16.19 1.65
N ARG A 123 17.65 -17.22 2.41
CA ARG A 123 19.08 -17.65 2.41
C ARG A 123 19.30 -19.15 2.61
N SER A 124 19.30 -19.92 1.51
CA SER A 124 20.45 -20.68 1.00
C SER A 124 20.00 -21.79 0.02
N ARG A 125 20.15 -21.53 -1.29
CA ARG A 125 20.26 -22.41 -2.47
C ARG A 125 19.42 -23.69 -2.68
N GLU A 126 18.77 -24.27 -1.69
CA GLU A 126 17.85 -25.40 -1.85
C GLU A 126 16.61 -25.19 -1.00
N GLU A 127 15.66 -24.46 -1.56
CA GLU A 127 14.29 -24.52 -1.06
C GLU A 127 13.75 -25.92 -1.36
N THR A 128 13.67 -26.74 -0.32
CA THR A 128 13.03 -28.06 -0.42
C THR A 128 11.52 -27.89 -0.42
N LEU A 129 10.80 -28.81 -1.06
CA LEU A 129 9.32 -28.84 -0.99
C LEU A 129 8.83 -28.83 0.46
N ALA A 130 9.49 -29.58 1.35
CA ALA A 130 9.14 -29.64 2.77
C ALA A 130 9.34 -28.30 3.49
N LEU A 131 10.37 -27.52 3.13
CA LEU A 131 10.58 -26.18 3.68
C LEU A 131 9.48 -25.23 3.22
N ARG A 132 9.12 -25.28 1.93
CA ARG A 132 8.03 -24.47 1.37
C ARG A 132 6.69 -24.79 2.01
N GLU A 133 6.36 -26.08 2.17
CA GLU A 133 5.13 -26.51 2.85
C GLU A 133 5.10 -26.05 4.32
N ALA A 134 6.23 -26.12 5.02
CA ALA A 134 6.33 -25.65 6.40
C ALA A 134 6.19 -24.13 6.51
N TRP A 135 6.72 -23.39 5.54
CA TRP A 135 6.57 -21.94 5.43
C TRP A 135 5.12 -21.56 5.13
N ASP A 136 4.49 -22.18 4.13
CA ASP A 136 3.08 -21.93 3.77
C ASP A 136 2.14 -22.20 4.96
N ALA A 137 2.40 -23.27 5.72
CA ALA A 137 1.63 -23.58 6.92
C ALA A 137 1.83 -22.54 8.03
N CYS A 138 3.07 -22.03 8.20
CA CYS A 138 3.34 -20.94 9.12
C CYS A 138 2.61 -19.67 8.71
N PHE A 139 2.73 -19.27 7.44
CA PHE A 139 2.13 -18.06 6.91
C PHE A 139 0.62 -18.07 7.11
N LYS A 140 -0.05 -19.15 6.71
CA LYS A 140 -1.51 -19.28 6.91
C LYS A 140 -1.93 -19.21 8.37
N ALA A 141 -1.23 -19.93 9.24
CA ALA A 141 -1.56 -19.95 10.67
C ALA A 141 -1.36 -18.57 11.32
N ASP A 142 -0.29 -17.86 10.97
CA ASP A 142 0.00 -16.53 11.53
C ASP A 142 -0.99 -15.47 11.03
N VAL A 143 -1.36 -15.51 9.74
CA VAL A 143 -2.42 -14.66 9.17
C VAL A 143 -3.76 -14.90 9.87
N GLU A 144 -4.17 -16.16 10.03
CA GLU A 144 -5.42 -16.51 10.70
C GLU A 144 -5.41 -16.16 12.20
N GLN A 145 -4.26 -16.23 12.86
CA GLN A 145 -4.10 -15.76 14.24
C GLN A 145 -4.30 -14.24 14.35
N ARG A 146 -3.74 -13.47 13.41
CA ARG A 146 -3.90 -12.00 13.37
C ARG A 146 -5.31 -11.59 12.96
N CYS A 147 -5.93 -12.39 12.12
CA CYS A 147 -7.25 -12.13 11.54
C CYS A 147 -8.16 -13.36 11.67
N PRO A 148 -8.75 -13.58 12.86
CA PRO A 148 -9.57 -14.76 13.13
C PRO A 148 -10.78 -14.93 12.21
N ALA A 149 -11.27 -13.86 11.59
CA ALA A 149 -12.35 -13.89 10.60
C ALA A 149 -11.97 -14.67 9.31
N LEU A 150 -10.68 -14.88 9.07
CA LEU A 150 -10.18 -15.64 7.92
C LEU A 150 -10.22 -17.16 8.12
N VAL A 151 -10.31 -17.64 9.38
CA VAL A 151 -10.27 -19.07 9.70
C VAL A 151 -11.39 -19.83 8.97
N GLY A 152 -10.99 -20.85 8.21
CA GLY A 152 -11.93 -21.71 7.48
C GLY A 152 -12.53 -21.07 6.22
N THR A 153 -12.01 -19.92 5.78
CA THR A 153 -12.39 -19.27 4.52
C THR A 153 -11.42 -19.61 3.38
N ASP A 154 -11.72 -19.17 2.17
CA ASP A 154 -10.91 -19.33 0.95
C ASP A 154 -9.89 -18.19 0.73
N TRP A 155 -9.60 -17.40 1.76
CA TRP A 155 -8.83 -16.16 1.66
C TRP A 155 -7.48 -16.32 0.97
N HIS A 156 -6.77 -17.42 1.23
CA HIS A 156 -5.46 -17.67 0.63
C HIS A 156 -5.57 -17.85 -0.89
N ALA A 157 -6.61 -18.54 -1.36
CA ALA A 157 -6.83 -18.68 -2.80
C ALA A 157 -7.19 -17.34 -3.45
N ARG A 158 -8.04 -16.53 -2.80
CA ARG A 158 -8.36 -15.17 -3.26
C ARG A 158 -7.12 -14.27 -3.30
N MET A 159 -6.24 -14.38 -2.30
CA MET A 159 -4.99 -13.64 -2.24
C MET A 159 -4.05 -14.03 -3.38
N LEU A 160 -3.89 -15.34 -3.66
CA LEU A 160 -3.08 -15.80 -4.79
C LEU A 160 -3.61 -15.26 -6.13
N SER A 161 -4.93 -15.24 -6.32
CA SER A 161 -5.52 -14.60 -7.51
C SER A 161 -5.26 -13.10 -7.57
N ALA A 162 -5.27 -12.39 -6.43
CA ALA A 162 -4.91 -10.98 -6.33
C ALA A 162 -3.41 -10.71 -6.62
N LEU A 163 -2.55 -11.74 -6.50
CA LEU A 163 -1.14 -11.74 -6.88
C LEU A 163 -0.89 -12.23 -8.31
N GLY A 164 -1.96 -12.50 -9.08
CA GLY A 164 -1.87 -13.03 -10.44
C GLY A 164 -1.37 -14.47 -10.56
N GLN A 165 -1.51 -15.28 -9.49
CA GLN A 165 -1.10 -16.69 -9.44
C GLN A 165 -2.26 -17.68 -9.64
#